data_AF-A0A2P1PZR6-F1
#
_entry.id   AF-A0A2P1PZR6-F1
#
_cell.length_a   1.000
_cell.length_b   1.000
_cell.length_c   1.000
_cell.angle_alpha   90.00
_cell.angle_beta   90.00
_cell.angle_gamma   90.00
#
_symmetry.space_group_name_H-M   'P 1'
#
loop_
_entity.id
_entity.type
_entity.pdbx_description
1 polymer ?
#
loop_
_entity_poly.entity_id
_entity_poly.type
_entity_poly.pdbx_seq_one_letter_code
_entity_poly.pdbx_strand_id
1 'polypeptide(L)'
;MIHGHLQLRRVVFRGVNRESHLQLGSGVNVICGASDTGKSFLAETIDFMLGGSKLRQINELASYGEIELHLSAGYDELWRIRRSTSGGNFSLASLASTDQNESILNQKHTRDETDNLSGFLLEKIGLLGKTVLTSSSNATTRSLSFRDLARLAIVQEDEIHKRISPFWTGQFTTKTVNLATVKLLLTGIDDASVVSALPDLPVNGNSITIIDELLADLARELESSGADRTELLDQIERLDTLIAERRHSLDLAQRQLDNALAQRRLAYEDRNEKQDRLREIHELLARFDLLRQHYAVDIDRLRAIRESGSLFVHVDVIPCPLCGAKPDAQHLDSECDGNVDSIVSAAASEIQKIEKLMRELEDTVSDLRAEAEGLGVAIAQKDTDCQQWDAEIQKTMTIDVRSQQSSFAELVEARASIQKRADLFERHEKLQERKASLQDVAESASRGERVRSWIPDTVAHALSMKLSSVLKSWNFPGACHVHFDKTTIDFVIDGKHRVNRGKGLRAITHAAVNIALLEFCQERGLPHPGFVLLDSPLLAYFKPEGDDDYQLQGTDLKERFYEYLAQHHGRDSQIVIIENQHPAPALEHLLAMTVFTGNPANGRYGLL
;
A
#
# COMPACT_ATOMS: atom_id res chain seq x y z
N MET A 1 23.83 33.70 9.03
CA MET A 1 22.40 33.76 8.68
C MET A 1 21.92 32.32 8.65
N ILE A 2 20.93 31.95 9.46
CA ILE A 2 20.41 30.58 9.48
C ILE A 2 19.68 30.39 8.15
N HIS A 3 20.18 29.51 7.29
CA HIS A 3 19.54 29.20 6.01
C HIS A 3 18.11 28.69 6.26
N GLY A 4 17.14 29.16 5.47
CA GLY A 4 15.74 28.79 5.63
C GLY A 4 15.54 27.30 5.35
N HIS A 5 14.86 26.60 6.26
CA HIS A 5 14.41 25.23 6.04
C HIS A 5 12.94 25.24 5.61
N LEU A 6 12.56 24.30 4.74
CA LEU A 6 11.19 24.12 4.30
C LEU A 6 10.48 23.13 5.22
N GLN A 7 9.25 23.45 5.61
CA GLN A 7 8.35 22.51 6.31
C GLN A 7 7.04 22.39 5.55
N LEU A 8 6.65 21.17 5.22
CA LEU A 8 5.34 20.83 4.67
C LEU A 8 4.30 20.97 5.79
N ARG A 9 3.23 21.73 5.57
CA ARG A 9 2.22 21.99 6.61
C ARG A 9 0.89 21.32 6.31
N ARG A 10 0.46 21.34 5.06
CA ARG A 10 -0.83 20.81 4.66
C ARG A 10 -0.82 20.43 3.18
N VAL A 11 -1.40 19.29 2.86
CA VAL A 11 -1.75 18.88 1.49
C VAL A 11 -3.27 18.88 1.40
N VAL A 12 -3.83 19.51 0.37
CA VAL A 12 -5.29 19.61 0.13
C VAL A 12 -5.59 19.17 -1.28
N PHE A 13 -6.58 18.32 -1.45
CA PHE A 13 -7.17 17.93 -2.73
C PHE A 13 -8.53 18.60 -2.84
N ARG A 14 -8.73 19.39 -3.90
CA ARG A 14 -9.98 20.12 -4.15
C ARG A 14 -10.66 19.63 -5.41
N GLY A 15 -11.94 19.30 -5.27
CA GLY A 15 -12.88 19.02 -6.34
C GLY A 15 -14.06 19.99 -6.30
N VAL A 16 -15.00 19.83 -7.23
CA VAL A 16 -16.19 20.70 -7.32
C VAL A 16 -17.03 20.63 -6.04
N ASN A 17 -17.22 19.43 -5.48
CA ASN A 17 -18.07 19.17 -4.30
C ASN A 17 -17.37 18.33 -3.22
N ARG A 18 -16.06 18.12 -3.32
CA ARG A 18 -15.27 17.32 -2.36
C ARG A 18 -13.95 18.01 -2.03
N GLU A 19 -13.59 17.96 -0.77
CA GLU A 19 -12.28 18.38 -0.28
C GLU A 19 -11.72 17.27 0.62
N SER A 20 -10.47 16.87 0.39
CA SER A 20 -9.71 16.06 1.34
C SER A 20 -8.42 16.78 1.69
N HIS A 21 -8.00 16.76 2.95
CA HIS A 21 -6.74 17.36 3.36
C HIS A 21 -6.01 16.52 4.40
N LEU A 22 -4.68 16.66 4.43
CA LEU A 22 -3.80 16.06 5.43
C LEU A 22 -2.88 17.14 6.00
N GLN A 23 -2.77 17.21 7.33
CA GLN A 23 -1.92 18.17 8.02
C GLN A 23 -0.62 17.51 8.48
N LEU A 24 0.47 18.27 8.45
CA LEU A 24 1.80 17.86 8.88
C LEU A 24 2.34 18.88 9.87
N GLY A 25 2.86 18.39 11.01
CA GLY A 25 3.53 19.18 12.04
C GLY A 25 5.03 19.33 11.80
N SER A 26 5.69 20.20 12.56
CA SER A 26 7.15 20.20 12.67
C SER A 26 7.66 18.92 13.36
N GLY A 27 8.92 18.55 13.15
CA GLY A 27 9.49 17.34 13.75
C GLY A 27 9.05 16.08 13.03
N VAL A 28 8.79 15.01 13.78
CA VAL A 28 8.50 13.68 13.22
C VAL A 28 7.00 13.48 13.02
N ASN A 29 6.61 13.19 11.79
CA ASN A 29 5.26 12.87 11.36
C ASN A 29 5.21 11.41 10.95
N VAL A 30 4.20 10.66 11.41
CA VAL A 30 4.04 9.25 11.08
C VAL A 30 2.64 9.02 10.50
N ILE A 31 2.57 8.69 9.22
CA ILE A 31 1.34 8.27 8.55
C ILE A 31 1.31 6.76 8.49
N CYS A 32 0.43 6.13 9.26
CA CYS A 32 0.37 4.68 9.38
C CYS A 32 -1.04 4.08 9.27
N GLY A 33 -1.13 2.75 9.15
CA GLY A 33 -2.41 2.03 9.12
C GLY A 33 -2.61 1.15 7.89
N ALA A 34 -3.87 0.80 7.60
CA ALA A 34 -4.26 -0.24 6.64
C ALA A 34 -3.64 -0.04 5.24
N SER A 35 -3.20 -1.12 4.60
CA SER A 35 -2.69 -1.10 3.22
C SER A 35 -3.77 -0.61 2.24
N ASP A 36 -3.34 -0.09 1.09
CA ASP A 36 -4.23 0.39 0.01
C ASP A 36 -5.17 1.56 0.38
N THR A 37 -4.68 2.45 1.25
CA THR A 37 -5.40 3.65 1.73
C THR A 37 -4.84 4.97 1.18
N GLY A 38 -3.99 4.92 0.16
CA GLY A 38 -3.38 6.11 -0.46
C GLY A 38 -2.14 6.67 0.26
N LYS A 39 -1.53 5.90 1.17
CA LYS A 39 -0.30 6.27 1.89
C LYS A 39 0.87 6.60 0.95
N SER A 40 1.31 5.66 0.10
CA SER A 40 2.40 5.90 -0.87
C SER A 40 2.03 6.98 -1.90
N PHE A 41 0.74 7.13 -2.21
CA PHE A 41 0.25 8.18 -3.10
C PHE A 41 0.43 9.61 -2.53
N LEU A 42 0.50 9.76 -1.19
CA LEU A 42 0.88 11.03 -0.56
C LEU A 42 2.32 11.43 -0.91
N ALA A 43 3.27 10.49 -0.90
CA ALA A 43 4.65 10.75 -1.28
C ALA A 43 4.75 11.19 -2.76
N GLU A 44 4.03 10.50 -3.65
CA GLU A 44 3.91 10.88 -5.05
C GLU A 44 3.29 12.27 -5.24
N THR A 45 2.27 12.60 -4.44
CA THR A 45 1.61 13.90 -4.49
C THR A 45 2.54 15.03 -4.06
N ILE A 46 3.29 14.84 -2.97
CA ILE A 46 4.27 15.84 -2.50
C ILE A 46 5.38 16.01 -3.55
N ASP A 47 5.90 14.92 -4.10
CA ASP A 47 6.90 14.96 -5.18
C ASP A 47 6.40 15.72 -6.41
N PHE A 48 5.14 15.48 -6.80
CA PHE A 48 4.46 16.19 -7.87
C PHE A 48 4.33 17.70 -7.59
N MET A 49 3.94 18.07 -6.36
CA MET A 49 3.81 19.47 -5.96
C MET A 49 5.15 20.20 -5.83
N LEU A 50 6.27 19.48 -5.69
CA LEU A 50 7.63 20.02 -5.70
C LEU A 50 8.30 20.01 -7.09
N GLY A 51 7.50 19.89 -8.16
CA GLY A 51 7.97 20.03 -9.54
C GLY A 51 8.03 18.74 -10.35
N GLY A 52 7.52 17.62 -9.82
CA GLY A 52 7.32 16.40 -10.60
C GLY A 52 6.44 16.61 -11.83
N SER A 53 6.68 15.87 -12.91
CA SER A 53 6.00 16.08 -14.20
C SER A 53 4.67 15.34 -14.33
N LYS A 54 4.52 14.19 -13.67
CA LYS A 54 3.34 13.33 -13.74
C LYS A 54 2.94 12.89 -12.34
N LEU A 55 1.64 12.84 -12.11
CA LEU A 55 1.02 12.19 -10.95
C LEU A 55 0.28 10.94 -11.45
N ARG A 56 0.37 9.83 -10.71
CA ARG A 56 -0.34 8.60 -11.05
C ARG A 56 -1.84 8.83 -11.08
N GLN A 57 -2.51 8.30 -12.09
CA GLN A 57 -3.97 8.37 -12.20
C GLN A 57 -4.58 7.21 -11.39
N ILE A 58 -5.38 7.56 -10.38
CA ILE A 58 -6.14 6.61 -9.55
C ILE A 58 -7.62 7.01 -9.56
N ASN A 59 -8.53 6.06 -9.33
CA ASN A 59 -9.97 6.29 -9.45
C ASN A 59 -10.46 7.35 -8.45
N GLU A 60 -9.89 7.35 -7.25
CA GLU A 60 -10.20 8.29 -6.18
C GLU A 60 -9.83 9.74 -6.55
N LEU A 61 -8.80 9.93 -7.40
CA LEU A 61 -8.36 11.24 -7.86
C LEU A 61 -9.36 11.87 -8.84
N ALA A 62 -10.22 11.09 -9.50
CA ALA A 62 -11.16 11.60 -10.51
C ALA A 62 -12.16 12.63 -9.94
N SER A 63 -12.38 12.63 -8.62
CA SER A 63 -13.23 13.61 -7.93
C SER A 63 -12.54 14.95 -7.65
N TYR A 64 -11.22 15.06 -7.89
CA TYR A 64 -10.40 16.21 -7.52
C TYR A 64 -9.71 16.82 -8.77
N GLY A 65 -9.81 18.14 -8.92
CA GLY A 65 -9.22 18.88 -10.06
C GLY A 65 -7.94 19.63 -9.72
N GLU A 66 -7.73 19.95 -8.44
CA GLU A 66 -6.61 20.77 -7.96
C GLU A 66 -6.01 20.21 -6.68
N ILE A 67 -4.70 20.44 -6.51
CA ILE A 67 -3.93 20.10 -5.32
C ILE A 67 -3.32 21.38 -4.77
N GLU A 68 -3.45 21.60 -3.46
CA GLU A 68 -2.80 22.69 -2.73
C GLU A 68 -1.75 22.12 -1.75
N LEU A 69 -0.55 22.67 -1.78
CA LEU A 69 0.52 22.39 -0.83
C LEU A 69 0.83 23.65 -0.03
N HIS A 70 0.69 23.58 1.28
CA HIS A 70 1.07 24.64 2.20
C HIS A 70 2.47 24.34 2.73
N LEU A 71 3.37 25.30 2.62
CA LEU A 71 4.76 25.19 3.04
C LEU A 71 5.19 26.38 3.88
N SER A 72 5.99 26.11 4.90
CA SER A 72 6.64 27.11 5.75
C SER A 72 8.08 27.27 5.26
N ALA A 73 8.55 28.50 5.05
CA ALA A 73 9.96 28.79 4.80
C ALA A 73 10.52 29.55 6.01
N GLY A 74 11.09 28.83 6.98
CA GLY A 74 11.39 29.38 8.30
C GLY A 74 10.15 29.56 9.19
N TYR A 75 10.29 30.36 10.25
CA TYR A 75 9.34 30.44 11.36
C TYR A 75 8.03 31.20 11.06
N ASP A 76 8.09 32.28 10.26
CA ASP A 76 6.94 33.20 10.08
C ASP A 76 6.43 33.31 8.63
N GLU A 77 7.04 32.61 7.67
CA GLU A 77 6.59 32.65 6.27
C GLU A 77 5.78 31.40 5.90
N LEU A 78 4.47 31.57 5.72
CA LEU A 78 3.59 30.52 5.25
C LEU A 78 3.14 30.81 3.81
N TRP A 79 3.37 29.83 2.93
CA TRP A 79 3.08 29.91 1.50
C TRP A 79 2.09 28.81 1.10
N ARG A 80 1.22 29.14 0.15
CA ARG A 80 0.30 28.19 -0.50
C ARG A 80 0.67 28.08 -1.97
N ILE A 81 0.97 26.85 -2.41
CA ILE A 81 1.20 26.50 -3.80
C ILE A 81 0.01 25.68 -4.30
N ARG A 82 -0.52 26.01 -5.47
CA ARG A 82 -1.61 25.27 -6.11
C ARG A 82 -1.23 24.80 -7.50
N ARG A 83 -1.73 23.62 -7.88
CA ARG A 83 -1.52 23.03 -9.19
C ARG A 83 -2.72 22.18 -9.59
N SER A 84 -3.04 22.12 -10.88
CA SER A 84 -4.01 21.15 -11.40
C SER A 84 -3.47 19.72 -11.28
N THR A 85 -4.36 18.75 -11.02
CA THR A 85 -4.05 17.31 -11.06
C THR A 85 -3.57 16.85 -12.44
N SER A 86 -3.92 17.59 -13.50
CA SER A 86 -3.46 17.35 -14.88
C SER A 86 -2.09 17.95 -15.20
N GLY A 87 -1.46 18.66 -14.25
CA GLY A 87 -0.17 19.32 -14.42
C GLY A 87 -0.26 20.79 -14.84
N GLY A 88 0.82 21.31 -15.46
CA GLY A 88 0.97 22.72 -15.79
C GLY A 88 1.68 23.54 -14.73
N ASN A 89 1.52 24.87 -14.84
CA ASN A 89 2.10 25.89 -13.96
C ASN A 89 1.46 25.88 -12.56
N PHE A 90 2.07 26.62 -11.64
CA PHE A 90 1.65 26.71 -10.26
C PHE A 90 1.09 28.11 -9.95
N SER A 91 0.14 28.20 -9.02
CA SER A 91 -0.26 29.46 -8.37
C SER A 91 0.37 29.52 -6.98
N LEU A 92 1.01 30.65 -6.65
CA LEU A 92 1.63 30.92 -5.36
C LEU A 92 0.88 32.07 -4.68
N ALA A 93 0.58 31.89 -3.39
CA ALA A 93 0.07 32.96 -2.53
C ALA A 93 0.80 32.94 -1.17
N SER A 94 1.12 34.12 -0.64
CA SER A 94 1.53 34.25 0.76
C SER A 94 0.29 34.20 1.64
N LEU A 95 0.31 33.37 2.69
CA LEU A 95 -0.77 33.28 3.67
C LEU A 95 -0.55 34.23 4.86
N ALA A 96 0.62 34.87 4.94
CA ALA A 96 0.95 35.85 5.98
C ALA A 96 0.53 37.28 5.61
N SER A 97 0.33 37.59 4.33
CA SER A 97 -0.11 38.91 3.86
C SER A 97 -1.64 39.02 3.84
N THR A 98 -2.17 40.18 4.24
CA THR A 98 -3.60 40.52 4.09
C THR A 98 -4.03 40.67 2.64
N ASP A 99 -3.10 41.02 1.75
CA ASP A 99 -3.30 40.96 0.29
C ASP A 99 -3.01 39.54 -0.20
N GLN A 100 -4.06 38.80 -0.57
CA GLN A 100 -3.96 37.46 -1.17
C GLN A 100 -3.63 37.55 -2.67
N ASN A 101 -2.61 38.33 -3.05
CA ASN A 101 -2.19 38.41 -4.44
C ASN A 101 -1.58 37.09 -4.89
N GLU A 102 -2.19 36.46 -5.89
CA GLU A 102 -1.70 35.22 -6.49
C GLU A 102 -0.72 35.52 -7.62
N SER A 103 0.49 34.96 -7.53
CA SER A 103 1.47 34.99 -8.61
C SER A 103 1.55 33.62 -9.30
N ILE A 104 1.72 33.61 -10.62
CA ILE A 104 1.93 32.38 -11.37
C ILE A 104 3.43 32.02 -11.31
N LEU A 105 3.73 30.77 -10.96
CA LEU A 105 5.05 30.19 -11.06
C LEU A 105 5.11 29.21 -12.24
N ASN A 106 6.08 29.41 -13.12
CA ASN A 106 6.36 28.52 -14.24
C ASN A 106 6.83 27.14 -13.75
N GLN A 107 6.40 26.09 -14.45
CA GLN A 107 6.87 24.72 -14.19
C GLN A 107 8.33 24.51 -14.63
N LYS A 108 8.72 25.13 -15.75
CA LYS A 108 10.09 24.99 -16.28
C LYS A 108 11.05 25.85 -15.47
N HIS A 109 12.18 25.27 -15.10
CA HIS A 109 13.24 25.98 -14.38
C HIS A 109 13.98 26.93 -15.33
N THR A 110 14.06 28.20 -14.93
CA THR A 110 14.92 29.20 -15.56
C THR A 110 16.03 29.57 -14.58
N ARG A 111 17.23 29.83 -15.11
CA ARG A 111 18.39 30.19 -14.31
C ARG A 111 18.18 31.57 -13.67
N ASP A 112 18.52 31.68 -12.38
CA ASP A 112 18.58 32.93 -11.61
C ASP A 112 17.25 33.71 -11.50
N GLU A 113 16.12 33.10 -11.89
CA GLU A 113 14.78 33.70 -11.82
C GLU A 113 13.91 32.98 -10.78
N THR A 114 13.09 33.74 -10.06
CA THR A 114 12.16 33.24 -9.01
C THR A 114 10.71 33.15 -9.48
N ASP A 115 10.45 33.43 -10.76
CA ASP A 115 9.14 33.32 -11.42
C ASP A 115 8.72 31.87 -11.71
N ASN A 116 9.50 30.89 -11.26
CA ASN A 116 9.31 29.47 -11.44
C ASN A 116 9.45 28.75 -10.09
N LEU A 117 8.79 27.59 -9.96
CA LEU A 117 8.73 26.86 -8.70
C LEU A 117 10.12 26.53 -8.15
N SER A 118 11.01 26.09 -9.03
CA SER A 118 12.36 25.67 -8.66
C SER A 118 13.18 26.85 -8.12
N GLY A 119 13.18 27.99 -8.82
CA GLY A 119 13.83 29.22 -8.38
C GLY A 119 13.30 29.74 -7.04
N PHE A 120 11.97 29.79 -6.88
CA PHE A 120 11.33 30.19 -5.62
C PHE A 120 11.78 29.31 -4.44
N LEU A 121 11.75 27.98 -4.59
CA LEU A 121 12.15 27.06 -3.51
C LEU A 121 13.66 27.12 -3.23
N LEU A 122 14.50 27.26 -4.28
CA LEU A 122 15.95 27.42 -4.14
C LEU A 122 16.33 28.72 -3.43
N GLU A 123 15.60 29.81 -3.66
CA GLU A 123 15.79 31.08 -2.95
C GLU A 123 15.58 30.91 -1.45
N LYS A 124 14.48 30.26 -1.05
CA LYS A 124 14.13 30.05 0.37
C LYS A 124 15.18 29.24 1.14
N ILE A 125 15.89 28.33 0.46
CA ILE A 125 16.95 27.51 1.06
C ILE A 125 18.37 28.06 0.82
N GLY A 126 18.50 29.22 0.16
CA GLY A 126 19.80 29.86 -0.10
C GLY A 126 20.66 29.17 -1.17
N LEU A 127 20.04 28.44 -2.09
CA LEU A 127 20.70 27.73 -3.21
C LEU A 127 20.36 28.32 -4.59
N LEU A 128 19.71 29.48 -4.65
CA LEU A 128 19.44 30.17 -5.90
C LEU A 128 20.76 30.54 -6.61
N GLY A 129 20.81 30.29 -7.92
CA GLY A 129 21.95 30.57 -8.79
C GLY A 129 23.18 29.69 -8.63
N LYS A 130 23.08 28.63 -7.83
CA LYS A 130 24.09 27.58 -7.76
C LYS A 130 24.10 26.75 -9.05
N THR A 131 25.29 26.30 -9.45
CA THR A 131 25.48 25.49 -10.66
C THR A 131 26.09 24.13 -10.33
N VAL A 132 25.65 23.11 -11.06
CA VAL A 132 26.11 21.72 -10.91
C VAL A 132 26.68 21.21 -12.23
N LEU A 133 27.71 20.39 -12.15
CA LEU A 133 28.34 19.75 -13.30
C LEU A 133 27.38 18.75 -13.98
N THR A 134 27.18 18.86 -15.30
CA THR A 134 26.40 17.91 -16.09
C THR A 134 27.27 16.88 -16.79
N SER A 135 28.42 17.30 -17.32
CA SER A 135 29.38 16.40 -17.96
C SER A 135 30.78 16.65 -17.45
N SER A 136 31.40 15.59 -16.91
CA SER A 136 32.81 15.58 -16.52
C SER A 136 33.76 15.53 -17.72
N SER A 137 33.30 15.03 -18.87
CA SER A 137 34.11 15.00 -20.09
C SER A 137 34.14 16.34 -20.80
N ASN A 138 33.01 17.05 -20.82
CA ASN A 138 32.87 18.30 -21.59
C ASN A 138 32.97 19.55 -20.70
N ALA A 139 33.24 19.36 -19.40
CA ALA A 139 33.26 20.43 -18.38
C ALA A 139 32.02 21.34 -18.44
N THR A 140 30.87 20.79 -18.80
CA THR A 140 29.62 21.56 -18.93
C THR A 140 28.88 21.60 -17.61
N THR A 141 28.34 22.77 -17.27
CA THR A 141 27.57 23.02 -16.05
C THR A 141 26.14 23.42 -16.39
N ARG A 142 25.18 23.16 -15.50
CA ARG A 142 23.83 23.72 -15.57
C ARG A 142 23.44 24.37 -14.25
N SER A 143 22.44 25.23 -14.28
CA SER A 143 21.79 25.72 -13.05
C SER A 143 21.24 24.54 -12.25
N LEU A 144 21.45 24.58 -10.94
CA LEU A 144 20.80 23.69 -9.99
C LEU A 144 19.30 23.86 -10.11
N SER A 145 18.56 22.75 -10.13
CA SER A 145 17.11 22.75 -10.01
C SER A 145 16.72 22.18 -8.65
N PHE A 146 15.64 22.67 -8.05
CA PHE A 146 15.10 22.10 -6.82
C PHE A 146 14.78 20.61 -6.96
N ARG A 147 14.50 20.13 -8.18
CA ARG A 147 14.30 18.69 -8.44
C ARG A 147 15.52 17.83 -8.10
N ASP A 148 16.72 18.38 -8.26
CA ASP A 148 17.98 17.70 -7.92
C ASP A 148 18.11 17.46 -6.41
N LEU A 149 17.45 18.29 -5.60
CA LEU A 149 17.39 18.22 -4.13
C LEU A 149 16.19 17.40 -3.64
N ALA A 150 15.02 17.61 -4.24
CA ALA A 150 13.76 16.98 -3.83
C ALA A 150 13.86 15.45 -3.77
N ARG A 151 14.60 14.83 -4.70
CA ARG A 151 14.86 13.38 -4.73
C ARG A 151 15.74 12.85 -3.57
N LEU A 152 16.55 13.71 -2.96
CA LEU A 152 17.37 13.35 -1.79
C LEU A 152 16.56 13.52 -0.50
N ALA A 153 15.52 14.36 -0.55
CA ALA A 153 14.58 14.57 0.54
C ALA A 153 13.40 13.60 0.49
N ILE A 154 12.92 13.16 -0.68
CA ILE A 154 11.75 12.30 -0.84
C ILE A 154 12.19 10.94 -1.37
N VAL A 155 12.01 9.89 -0.56
CA VAL A 155 12.28 8.52 -0.96
C VAL A 155 10.97 7.73 -0.95
N GLN A 156 10.57 7.28 -2.13
CA GLN A 156 9.37 6.47 -2.35
C GLN A 156 9.65 4.97 -2.10
N GLU A 157 8.60 4.18 -1.86
CA GLU A 157 8.71 2.74 -1.52
C GLU A 157 9.49 1.93 -2.57
N ASP A 158 9.30 2.23 -3.86
CA ASP A 158 10.03 1.57 -4.95
C ASP A 158 11.53 1.90 -4.93
N GLU A 159 11.90 3.10 -4.47
CA GLU A 159 13.29 3.56 -4.46
C GLU A 159 14.05 3.09 -3.22
N ILE A 160 13.39 3.04 -2.06
CA ILE A 160 14.03 2.68 -0.79
C ILE A 160 14.63 1.27 -0.82
N HIS A 161 14.04 0.36 -1.60
CA HIS A 161 14.43 -1.05 -1.73
C HIS A 161 15.39 -1.35 -2.90
N LYS A 162 15.72 -0.39 -3.77
CA LYS A 162 16.50 -0.65 -4.99
C LYS A 162 17.96 -1.05 -4.71
N ARG A 163 18.55 -1.81 -5.64
CA ARG A 163 19.97 -2.22 -5.66
C ARG A 163 20.88 -1.08 -6.19
N ILE A 164 20.56 0.18 -5.90
CA ILE A 164 21.30 1.35 -6.39
C ILE A 164 21.61 2.28 -5.22
N SER A 165 22.66 3.09 -5.34
CA SER A 165 23.05 4.08 -4.33
C SER A 165 21.91 5.07 -4.03
N PRO A 166 21.73 5.48 -2.76
CA PRO A 166 20.84 6.59 -2.38
C PRO A 166 21.12 7.91 -3.11
N PHE A 167 22.35 8.08 -3.60
CA PHE A 167 22.76 9.26 -4.34
C PHE A 167 22.60 9.10 -5.86
N TRP A 168 22.09 7.97 -6.35
CA TRP A 168 22.04 7.67 -7.78
C TRP A 168 20.68 7.13 -8.25
N THR A 169 20.15 7.76 -9.29
CA THR A 169 18.88 7.45 -9.96
C THR A 169 18.92 6.22 -10.88
N GLY A 170 20.08 5.58 -11.05
CA GLY A 170 20.27 4.45 -11.97
C GLY A 170 20.44 4.85 -13.46
N GLN A 171 20.20 6.11 -13.82
CA GLN A 171 20.49 6.63 -15.16
C GLN A 171 21.95 7.09 -15.26
N PHE A 172 22.65 6.66 -16.32
CA PHE A 172 24.06 7.03 -16.54
C PHE A 172 24.25 8.51 -16.86
N THR A 173 23.30 9.12 -17.58
CA THR A 173 23.35 10.53 -17.98
C THR A 173 23.25 11.50 -16.80
N THR A 174 22.56 11.11 -15.72
CA THR A 174 22.37 11.95 -14.54
C THR A 174 23.42 11.73 -13.46
N LYS A 175 24.29 10.72 -13.58
CA LYS A 175 25.27 10.34 -12.54
C LYS A 175 26.18 11.50 -12.11
N THR A 176 26.65 12.30 -13.07
CA THR A 176 27.51 13.47 -12.81
C THR A 176 26.78 14.57 -12.04
N VAL A 177 25.56 14.90 -12.48
CA VAL A 177 24.70 15.89 -11.81
C VAL A 177 24.46 15.47 -10.37
N ASN A 178 24.12 14.20 -10.17
CA ASN A 178 23.79 13.66 -8.87
C ASN A 178 24.93 13.83 -7.87
N LEU A 179 26.13 13.47 -8.30
CA LEU A 179 27.36 13.64 -7.53
C LEU A 179 27.65 15.10 -7.24
N ALA A 180 27.51 15.98 -8.24
CA ALA A 180 27.71 17.41 -8.10
C ALA A 180 26.74 18.01 -7.07
N THR A 181 25.47 17.61 -7.08
CA THR A 181 24.49 18.05 -6.09
C THR A 181 24.84 17.57 -4.67
N VAL A 182 25.26 16.31 -4.51
CA VAL A 182 25.68 15.80 -3.19
C VAL A 182 26.96 16.50 -2.71
N LYS A 183 27.94 16.73 -3.60
CA LYS A 183 29.13 17.53 -3.29
C LYS A 183 28.74 18.94 -2.83
N LEU A 184 27.81 19.60 -3.53
CA LEU A 184 27.31 20.92 -3.16
C LEU A 184 26.69 20.91 -1.77
N LEU A 185 25.85 19.93 -1.43
CA LEU A 185 25.24 19.82 -0.11
C LEU A 185 26.27 19.55 0.99
N LEU A 186 27.27 18.71 0.73
CA LEU A 186 28.26 18.32 1.72
C LEU A 186 29.37 19.36 1.93
N THR A 187 29.63 20.21 0.94
CA THR A 187 30.75 21.17 0.98
C THR A 187 30.31 22.63 0.94
N GLY A 188 29.09 22.93 0.50
CA GLY A 188 28.61 24.28 0.21
C GLY A 188 29.22 24.90 -1.05
N ILE A 189 30.11 24.19 -1.75
CA ILE A 189 30.85 24.66 -2.92
C ILE A 189 30.17 24.15 -4.18
N ASP A 190 29.76 25.08 -5.04
CA ASP A 190 29.21 24.79 -6.37
C ASP A 190 30.31 24.53 -7.42
N ASP A 191 29.88 24.15 -8.62
CA ASP A 191 30.79 23.96 -9.75
C ASP A 191 30.87 25.20 -10.66
N ALA A 192 30.54 26.40 -10.16
CA ALA A 192 30.50 27.62 -10.99
C ALA A 192 31.89 28.06 -11.48
N SER A 193 32.95 27.67 -10.76
CA SER A 193 34.34 27.92 -11.14
C SER A 193 34.85 26.99 -12.24
N VAL A 194 34.04 26.00 -12.69
CA VAL A 194 34.39 25.15 -13.82
C VAL A 194 34.26 25.98 -15.09
N VAL A 195 35.41 26.38 -15.64
CA VAL A 195 35.46 27.02 -16.95
C VAL A 195 35.16 25.94 -17.98
N SER A 196 34.05 26.12 -18.70
CA SER A 196 33.72 25.29 -19.86
C SER A 196 34.91 25.31 -20.80
N ALA A 197 35.50 24.14 -21.07
CA ALA A 197 36.28 24.00 -22.27
C ALA A 197 35.37 24.38 -23.45
N LEU A 198 35.92 25.04 -24.47
CA LEU A 198 35.25 25.13 -25.78
C LEU A 198 34.83 23.72 -26.20
N PRO A 199 33.77 23.54 -27.01
CA PRO A 199 33.22 22.23 -27.30
C PRO A 199 34.26 21.34 -28.00
N ASP A 200 35.03 20.61 -27.20
CA ASP A 200 35.88 19.51 -27.61
C ASP A 200 34.94 18.35 -27.98
N LEU A 201 34.81 18.11 -29.27
CA LEU A 201 34.11 16.94 -29.78
C LEU A 201 34.98 15.69 -29.55
N PRO A 202 34.40 14.57 -29.06
CA PRO A 202 35.16 13.44 -28.55
C PRO A 202 35.70 12.52 -29.67
N VAL A 203 36.94 12.04 -29.55
CA VAL A 203 37.47 10.93 -30.39
C VAL A 203 38.05 9.81 -29.52
N ASN A 204 37.65 8.57 -29.83
CA ASN A 204 38.03 7.33 -29.14
C ASN A 204 38.81 6.38 -30.06
N GLY A 205 40.16 6.41 -30.02
CA GLY A 205 41.00 5.41 -30.70
C GLY A 205 40.98 4.02 -30.03
N ASN A 206 40.92 3.97 -28.69
CA ASN A 206 40.84 2.70 -27.94
C ASN A 206 39.45 2.06 -28.01
N SER A 207 38.41 2.80 -28.37
CA SER A 207 37.08 2.21 -28.53
C SER A 207 36.96 1.45 -29.85
N ILE A 208 37.66 1.86 -30.91
CA ILE A 208 37.61 1.13 -32.18
C ILE A 208 38.27 -0.25 -32.04
N THR A 209 39.42 -0.35 -31.35
CA THR A 209 40.08 -1.64 -31.10
C THR A 209 39.24 -2.56 -30.20
N ILE A 210 38.61 -2.02 -29.16
CA ILE A 210 37.70 -2.78 -28.30
C ILE A 210 36.43 -3.17 -29.06
N ILE A 211 35.89 -2.29 -29.90
CA ILE A 211 34.75 -2.60 -30.77
C ILE A 211 35.13 -3.67 -31.79
N ASP A 212 36.35 -3.66 -32.31
CA ASP A 212 36.86 -4.69 -33.23
C ASP A 212 37.04 -6.05 -32.57
N GLU A 213 37.58 -6.10 -31.34
CA GLU A 213 37.64 -7.33 -30.54
C GLU A 213 36.24 -7.87 -30.23
N LEU A 214 35.31 -7.00 -29.81
CA LEU A 214 33.92 -7.37 -29.53
C LEU A 214 33.17 -7.82 -30.79
N LEU A 215 33.40 -7.17 -31.94
CA LEU A 215 32.82 -7.58 -33.22
C LEU A 215 33.39 -8.93 -33.65
N ALA A 216 34.67 -9.21 -33.42
CA ALA A 216 35.30 -10.50 -33.75
C ALA A 216 34.84 -11.64 -32.81
N ASP A 217 34.60 -11.36 -31.53
CA ASP A 217 33.99 -12.31 -30.60
C ASP A 217 32.54 -12.61 -30.99
N LEU A 218 31.74 -11.58 -31.27
CA LEU A 218 30.34 -11.73 -31.69
C LEU A 218 30.23 -12.43 -33.05
N ALA A 219 31.11 -12.15 -34.01
CA ALA A 219 31.13 -12.82 -35.30
C ALA A 219 31.40 -14.33 -35.15
N ARG A 220 32.34 -14.72 -34.27
CA ARG A 220 32.59 -16.14 -33.96
C ARG A 220 31.40 -16.81 -33.28
N GLU A 221 30.74 -16.12 -32.36
CA GLU A 221 29.54 -16.62 -31.69
C GLU A 221 28.38 -16.81 -32.70
N LEU A 222 28.19 -15.87 -33.61
CA LEU A 222 27.20 -15.94 -34.69
C LEU A 222 27.50 -17.07 -35.68
N GLU A 223 28.75 -17.23 -36.13
CA GLU A 223 29.20 -18.33 -37.00
C GLU A 223 29.00 -19.71 -36.36
N SER A 224 29.30 -19.84 -35.07
CA SER A 224 29.11 -21.09 -34.33
C SER A 224 27.63 -21.47 -34.17
N SER A 225 26.74 -20.48 -34.21
CA SER A 225 25.30 -20.69 -34.09
C SER A 225 24.66 -21.20 -35.39
N GLY A 226 25.32 -21.00 -36.55
CA GLY A 226 24.89 -21.48 -37.86
C GLY A 226 23.51 -21.02 -38.33
N ALA A 227 22.91 -20.01 -37.70
CA ALA A 227 21.56 -19.55 -38.01
C ALA A 227 21.56 -18.25 -38.79
N ASP A 228 20.70 -18.15 -39.79
CA ASP A 228 20.42 -16.90 -40.48
C ASP A 228 19.49 -16.01 -39.65
N ARG A 229 19.71 -14.69 -39.69
CA ARG A 229 18.88 -13.70 -38.98
C ARG A 229 17.42 -13.77 -39.43
N THR A 230 17.21 -13.95 -40.73
CA THR A 230 15.85 -14.02 -41.31
C THR A 230 15.09 -15.23 -40.78
N GLU A 231 15.74 -16.40 -40.74
CA GLU A 231 15.17 -17.63 -40.18
C GLU A 231 14.85 -17.53 -38.68
N LEU A 232 15.69 -16.85 -37.90
CA LEU A 232 15.43 -16.63 -36.47
C LEU A 232 14.22 -15.71 -36.24
N LEU A 233 14.09 -14.64 -37.03
CA LEU A 233 12.94 -13.73 -36.94
C LEU A 233 11.64 -14.44 -37.34
N ASP A 234 11.67 -15.24 -38.41
CA ASP A 234 10.54 -16.09 -38.82
C ASP A 234 10.16 -17.11 -37.74
N GLN A 235 11.15 -17.69 -37.05
CA GLN A 235 10.91 -18.60 -35.93
C GLN A 235 10.29 -17.89 -34.72
N ILE A 236 10.73 -16.67 -34.40
CA ILE A 236 10.14 -15.84 -33.33
C ILE A 236 8.68 -15.54 -33.64
N GLU A 237 8.37 -15.14 -34.88
CA GLU A 237 7.00 -14.84 -35.29
C GLU A 237 6.09 -16.09 -35.19
N ARG A 238 6.56 -17.25 -35.64
CA ARG A 238 5.83 -18.53 -35.49
C ARG A 238 5.64 -18.93 -34.02
N LEU A 239 6.62 -18.67 -33.16
CA LEU A 239 6.48 -18.96 -31.74
C LEU A 239 5.53 -17.96 -31.06
N ASP A 240 5.53 -16.69 -31.47
CA ASP A 240 4.63 -15.67 -30.97
C ASP A 240 3.16 -15.99 -31.31
N THR A 241 2.88 -16.49 -32.51
CA THR A 241 1.52 -16.96 -32.86
C THR A 241 1.11 -18.17 -32.04
N LEU A 242 1.96 -19.18 -31.90
CA LEU A 242 1.70 -20.36 -31.07
C LEU A 242 1.49 -20.01 -29.58
N ILE A 243 2.30 -19.09 -29.04
CA ILE A 243 2.17 -18.60 -27.66
C ILE A 243 0.84 -17.85 -27.49
N ALA A 244 0.44 -17.02 -28.46
CA ALA A 244 -0.84 -16.32 -28.43
C ALA A 244 -2.03 -17.29 -28.44
N GLU A 245 -2.01 -18.29 -29.31
CA GLU A 245 -3.04 -19.34 -29.38
C GLU A 245 -3.14 -20.13 -28.07
N ARG A 246 -1.99 -20.54 -27.51
CA ARG A 246 -1.95 -21.27 -26.23
C ARG A 246 -2.40 -20.42 -25.05
N ARG A 247 -2.04 -19.14 -25.02
CA ARG A 247 -2.50 -18.18 -24.01
C ARG A 247 -4.02 -18.01 -24.09
N HIS A 248 -4.59 -17.95 -25.29
CA HIS A 248 -6.04 -17.87 -25.47
C HIS A 248 -6.76 -19.12 -24.95
N SER A 249 -6.24 -20.31 -25.26
CA SER A 249 -6.75 -21.58 -24.71
C SER A 249 -6.73 -21.61 -23.19
N LEU A 250 -5.62 -21.17 -22.57
CA LEU A 250 -5.48 -21.10 -21.12
C LEU A 250 -6.45 -20.10 -20.48
N ASP A 251 -6.66 -18.94 -21.09
CA ASP A 251 -7.62 -17.93 -20.62
C ASP A 251 -9.07 -18.46 -20.68
N LEU A 252 -9.43 -19.19 -21.75
CA LEU A 252 -10.73 -19.85 -21.86
C LEU A 252 -10.93 -20.92 -20.77
N ALA A 253 -9.93 -21.79 -20.56
CA ALA A 253 -9.98 -22.81 -19.51
C ALA A 253 -10.06 -22.20 -18.10
N GLN A 254 -9.32 -21.11 -17.86
CA GLN A 254 -9.37 -20.38 -16.58
C GLN A 254 -10.76 -19.78 -16.34
N ARG A 255 -11.36 -19.13 -17.35
CA ARG A 255 -12.73 -18.59 -17.24
C ARG A 255 -13.77 -19.66 -16.97
N GLN A 256 -13.64 -20.83 -17.60
CA GLN A 256 -14.52 -21.97 -17.34
C GLN A 256 -14.39 -22.46 -15.90
N LEU A 257 -13.16 -22.57 -15.38
CA LEU A 257 -12.88 -22.94 -14.00
C LEU A 257 -13.45 -21.90 -13.01
N ASP A 258 -13.21 -20.62 -13.25
CA ASP A 258 -13.70 -19.54 -12.41
C ASP A 258 -15.23 -19.51 -12.36
N ASN A 259 -15.90 -19.75 -13.49
CA ASN A 259 -17.35 -19.87 -13.55
C ASN A 259 -17.85 -21.11 -12.78
N ALA A 260 -17.22 -22.28 -12.96
CA ALA A 260 -17.60 -23.49 -12.23
C ALA A 260 -17.43 -23.32 -10.72
N LEU A 261 -16.35 -22.67 -10.27
CA LEU A 261 -16.12 -22.34 -8.86
C LEU A 261 -17.17 -21.36 -8.31
N ALA A 262 -17.57 -20.35 -9.11
CA ALA A 262 -18.62 -19.42 -8.72
C ALA A 262 -19.99 -20.10 -8.60
N GLN A 263 -20.36 -20.95 -9.56
CA GLN A 263 -21.61 -21.71 -9.51
C GLN A 263 -21.65 -22.68 -8.33
N ARG A 264 -20.53 -23.36 -8.04
CA ARG A 264 -20.43 -24.22 -6.85
C ARG A 264 -20.65 -23.43 -5.57
N ARG A 265 -20.04 -22.23 -5.46
CA ARG A 265 -20.21 -21.38 -4.28
C ARG A 265 -21.67 -20.98 -4.09
N LEU A 266 -22.34 -20.53 -5.15
CA LEU A 266 -23.76 -20.15 -5.09
C LEU A 266 -24.65 -21.34 -4.69
N ALA A 267 -24.42 -22.53 -5.25
CA ALA A 267 -25.16 -23.73 -4.88
C ALA A 267 -24.94 -24.12 -3.41
N TYR A 268 -23.71 -23.96 -2.90
CA TYR A 268 -23.37 -24.25 -1.52
C TYR A 268 -23.97 -23.25 -0.53
N GLU A 269 -23.95 -21.96 -0.86
CA GLU A 269 -24.59 -20.90 -0.05
C GLU A 269 -26.10 -21.10 0.03
N ASP A 270 -26.77 -21.34 -1.10
CA ASP A 270 -28.21 -21.59 -1.18
C ASP A 270 -28.63 -22.86 -0.41
N ARG A 271 -27.78 -23.89 -0.44
CA ARG A 271 -27.96 -25.11 0.36
C ARG A 271 -27.88 -24.82 1.86
N ASN A 272 -26.88 -24.06 2.30
CA ASN A 272 -26.69 -23.76 3.72
C ASN A 272 -27.84 -22.90 4.26
N GLU A 273 -28.30 -21.90 3.51
CA GLU A 273 -29.48 -21.10 3.88
C GLU A 273 -30.72 -21.97 4.11
N LYS A 274 -30.97 -22.94 3.21
CA LYS A 274 -32.08 -23.89 3.35
C LYS A 274 -31.89 -24.83 4.54
N GLN A 275 -30.66 -25.26 4.81
CA GLN A 275 -30.35 -26.08 5.99
C GLN A 275 -30.56 -25.31 7.30
N ASP A 276 -30.24 -24.02 7.33
CA ASP A 276 -30.49 -23.15 8.49
C ASP A 276 -31.98 -23.00 8.74
N ARG A 277 -32.76 -22.72 7.70
CA ARG A 277 -34.22 -22.65 7.80
C ARG A 277 -34.84 -23.97 8.26
N LEU A 278 -34.37 -25.10 7.73
CA LEU A 278 -34.85 -26.43 8.13
C LEU A 278 -34.52 -26.73 9.60
N ARG A 279 -33.36 -26.29 10.12
CA ARG A 279 -33.03 -26.39 11.54
C ARG A 279 -33.95 -25.54 12.41
N GLU A 280 -34.22 -24.30 12.00
CA GLU A 280 -35.16 -23.40 12.70
C GLU A 280 -36.56 -24.02 12.79
N ILE A 281 -37.07 -24.58 11.68
CA ILE A 281 -38.39 -25.24 11.66
C ILE A 281 -38.44 -26.43 12.63
N HIS A 282 -37.39 -27.26 12.68
CA HIS A 282 -37.34 -28.37 13.63
C HIS A 282 -37.37 -27.91 15.09
N GLU A 283 -36.69 -26.80 15.41
CA GLU A 283 -36.73 -26.20 16.76
C GLU A 283 -38.12 -25.67 17.10
N LEU A 284 -38.77 -24.97 16.16
CA LEU A 284 -40.14 -24.48 16.32
C LEU A 284 -41.14 -25.62 16.53
N LEU A 285 -41.03 -26.70 15.74
CA LEU A 285 -41.89 -27.88 15.88
C LEU A 285 -41.73 -28.52 17.27
N ALA A 286 -40.51 -28.67 17.77
CA ALA A 286 -40.27 -29.20 19.11
C ALA A 286 -40.89 -28.32 20.20
N ARG A 287 -40.82 -26.99 20.04
CA ARG A 287 -41.45 -26.03 20.97
C ARG A 287 -42.97 -26.07 20.91
N PHE A 288 -43.55 -26.20 19.72
CA PHE A 288 -45.00 -26.33 19.55
C PHE A 288 -45.54 -27.64 20.09
N ASP A 289 -44.78 -28.73 20.02
CA ASP A 289 -45.14 -29.98 20.67
C ASP A 289 -45.22 -29.84 22.20
N LEU A 290 -44.30 -29.11 22.82
CA LEU A 290 -44.36 -28.79 24.26
C LEU A 290 -45.56 -27.90 24.60
N LEU A 291 -45.84 -26.89 23.76
CA LEU A 291 -47.00 -26.01 23.95
C LEU A 291 -48.32 -26.79 23.86
N ARG A 292 -48.43 -27.71 22.91
CA ARG A 292 -49.60 -28.60 22.79
C ARG A 292 -49.79 -29.47 24.02
N GLN A 293 -48.71 -30.04 24.57
CA GLN A 293 -48.77 -30.81 25.83
C GLN A 293 -49.24 -29.93 27.00
N HIS A 294 -48.77 -28.69 27.07
CA HIS A 294 -49.21 -27.74 28.10
C HIS A 294 -50.70 -27.41 27.97
N TYR A 295 -51.21 -27.18 26.75
CA TYR A 295 -52.64 -26.97 26.53
C TYR A 295 -53.49 -28.19 26.93
N ALA A 296 -53.03 -29.41 26.65
CA ALA A 296 -53.74 -30.62 27.07
C ALA A 296 -53.85 -30.70 28.61
N VAL A 297 -52.74 -30.48 29.32
CA VAL A 297 -52.73 -30.45 30.79
C VAL A 297 -53.62 -29.34 31.35
N ASP A 298 -53.63 -28.17 30.71
CA ASP A 298 -54.45 -27.04 31.15
C ASP A 298 -55.95 -27.29 30.95
N ILE A 299 -56.33 -27.91 29.82
CA ILE A 299 -57.70 -28.37 29.58
C ILE A 299 -58.12 -29.38 30.64
N ASP A 300 -57.29 -30.38 30.95
CA ASP A 300 -57.61 -31.40 31.97
C ASP A 300 -57.78 -30.77 33.36
N ARG A 301 -56.92 -29.80 33.71
CA ARG A 301 -57.06 -29.03 34.95
C ARG A 301 -58.38 -28.25 34.99
N LEU A 302 -58.73 -27.56 33.91
CA LEU A 302 -59.98 -26.79 33.83
C LEU A 302 -61.22 -27.69 33.84
N ARG A 303 -61.15 -28.87 33.21
CA ARG A 303 -62.21 -29.90 33.27
C ARG A 303 -62.40 -30.40 34.69
N ALA A 304 -61.32 -30.67 35.43
CA ALA A 304 -61.40 -31.06 36.83
C ALA A 304 -62.05 -29.97 37.71
N ILE A 305 -61.73 -28.68 37.48
CA ILE A 305 -62.37 -27.55 38.16
C ILE A 305 -63.86 -27.49 37.83
N ARG A 306 -64.23 -27.64 36.56
CA ARG A 306 -65.61 -27.63 36.08
C ARG A 306 -66.45 -28.78 36.68
N GLU A 307 -65.90 -29.99 36.69
CA GLU A 307 -66.53 -31.18 37.26
C GLU A 307 -66.71 -31.06 38.77
N SER A 308 -65.65 -30.65 39.47
CA SER A 308 -65.69 -30.43 40.92
C SER A 308 -66.72 -29.37 41.30
N GLY A 309 -66.75 -28.25 40.56
CA GLY A 309 -67.74 -27.19 40.76
C GLY A 309 -69.17 -27.66 40.52
N SER A 310 -69.42 -28.44 39.47
CA SER A 310 -70.76 -28.97 39.18
C SER A 310 -71.25 -29.97 40.23
N LEU A 311 -70.35 -30.79 40.80
CA LEU A 311 -70.69 -31.71 41.88
C LEU A 311 -70.91 -30.98 43.21
N PHE A 312 -70.15 -29.92 43.46
CA PHE A 312 -70.24 -29.13 44.70
C PHE A 312 -71.61 -28.50 44.91
N VAL A 313 -72.30 -28.08 43.83
CA VAL A 313 -73.66 -27.51 43.89
C VAL A 313 -74.72 -28.53 44.37
N HIS A 314 -74.44 -29.83 44.26
CA HIS A 314 -75.35 -30.91 44.69
C HIS A 314 -75.03 -31.48 46.08
N VAL A 315 -74.07 -30.90 46.80
CA VAL A 315 -73.74 -31.33 48.16
C VAL A 315 -74.69 -30.65 49.14
N ASP A 316 -75.57 -31.44 49.74
CA ASP A 316 -76.49 -30.97 50.78
C ASP A 316 -75.70 -30.50 52.01
N VAL A 317 -76.01 -29.30 52.50
CA VAL A 317 -75.44 -28.78 53.74
C VAL A 317 -76.09 -29.53 54.91
N ILE A 318 -75.37 -30.50 55.44
CA ILE A 318 -75.85 -31.31 56.58
C ILE A 318 -75.43 -30.69 57.93
N PRO A 319 -76.13 -31.02 59.03
CA PRO A 319 -75.67 -30.69 60.37
C PRO A 319 -74.28 -31.27 60.63
N CYS A 320 -73.44 -30.53 61.36
CA CYS A 320 -72.07 -30.95 61.62
C CYS A 320 -72.04 -32.34 62.30
N PRO A 321 -71.35 -33.34 61.74
CA PRO A 321 -71.33 -34.69 62.30
C PRO A 321 -70.54 -34.78 63.63
N LEU A 322 -69.76 -33.75 63.96
CA LEU A 322 -68.95 -33.69 65.19
C LEU A 322 -69.69 -33.03 66.36
N CYS A 323 -70.39 -31.92 66.13
CA CYS A 323 -71.05 -31.15 67.20
C CYS A 323 -72.57 -31.02 67.05
N GLY A 324 -73.14 -31.49 65.95
CA GLY A 324 -74.58 -31.41 65.68
C GLY A 324 -75.09 -30.02 65.29
N ALA A 325 -74.21 -29.03 65.09
CA ALA A 325 -74.60 -27.68 64.69
C ALA A 325 -75.36 -27.70 63.35
N LYS A 326 -76.56 -27.12 63.34
CA LYS A 326 -77.38 -26.94 62.13
C LYS A 326 -76.68 -26.00 61.14
N PRO A 327 -76.92 -26.13 59.82
CA PRO A 327 -76.33 -25.29 58.78
C PRO A 327 -76.34 -23.79 59.09
N ASP A 328 -77.47 -23.27 59.57
CA ASP A 328 -77.65 -21.84 59.89
C ASP A 328 -76.82 -21.34 61.08
N ALA A 329 -76.27 -22.27 61.87
CA ALA A 329 -75.40 -22.00 63.02
C ALA A 329 -73.92 -22.33 62.72
N GLN A 330 -73.60 -22.71 61.48
CA GLN A 330 -72.22 -22.88 61.00
C GLN A 330 -71.71 -21.50 60.58
N HIS A 331 -70.73 -20.95 61.30
CA HIS A 331 -70.08 -19.68 60.96
C HIS A 331 -69.16 -19.87 59.75
N LEU A 332 -69.75 -20.05 58.56
CA LEU A 332 -69.05 -19.95 57.28
C LEU A 332 -68.83 -18.46 57.02
N ASP A 333 -67.77 -17.90 57.58
CA ASP A 333 -67.42 -16.49 57.35
C ASP A 333 -67.31 -16.19 55.85
N SER A 334 -67.79 -15.00 55.52
CA SER A 334 -68.15 -14.44 54.21
C SER A 334 -66.96 -14.14 53.28
N GLU A 335 -65.99 -15.06 53.13
CA GLU A 335 -64.84 -14.89 52.22
C GLU A 335 -65.00 -15.64 50.88
N CYS A 336 -65.96 -16.56 50.78
CA CYS A 336 -66.31 -17.21 49.53
C CYS A 336 -67.75 -16.82 49.16
N ASP A 337 -67.91 -15.91 48.20
CA ASP A 337 -69.21 -15.44 47.70
C ASP A 337 -70.02 -16.54 46.96
N GLY A 338 -69.59 -17.80 47.07
CA GLY A 338 -70.36 -18.99 46.68
C GLY A 338 -70.72 -19.09 45.20
N ASN A 339 -70.20 -18.20 44.34
CA ASN A 339 -70.57 -18.14 42.94
C ASN A 339 -69.80 -19.18 42.11
N VAL A 340 -69.96 -20.44 42.51
CA VAL A 340 -69.41 -21.62 41.84
C VAL A 340 -69.84 -21.64 40.37
N ASP A 341 -71.06 -21.19 40.06
CA ASP A 341 -71.58 -21.06 38.69
C ASP A 341 -70.71 -20.12 37.83
N SER A 342 -70.24 -19.00 38.38
CA SER A 342 -69.34 -18.10 37.65
C SER A 342 -67.97 -18.74 37.35
N ILE A 343 -67.42 -19.52 38.28
CA ILE A 343 -66.14 -20.22 38.12
C ILE A 343 -66.27 -21.34 37.08
N VAL A 344 -67.36 -22.10 37.14
CA VAL A 344 -67.69 -23.15 36.17
C VAL A 344 -67.88 -22.57 34.76
N SER A 345 -68.60 -21.45 34.65
CA SER A 345 -68.79 -20.74 33.39
C SER A 345 -67.47 -20.19 32.81
N ALA A 346 -66.65 -19.55 33.64
CA ALA A 346 -65.33 -19.05 33.24
C ALA A 346 -64.40 -20.20 32.78
N ALA A 347 -64.37 -21.32 33.51
CA ALA A 347 -63.60 -22.50 33.13
C ALA A 347 -64.08 -23.08 31.80
N ALA A 348 -65.39 -23.13 31.55
CA ALA A 348 -65.94 -23.60 30.28
C ALA A 348 -65.55 -22.69 29.10
N SER A 349 -65.58 -21.36 29.28
CA SER A 349 -65.15 -20.40 28.26
C SER A 349 -63.65 -20.48 27.99
N GLU A 350 -62.81 -20.64 29.02
CA GLU A 350 -61.37 -20.77 28.82
C GLU A 350 -61.00 -22.10 28.12
N ILE A 351 -61.69 -23.21 28.43
CA ILE A 351 -61.55 -24.47 27.68
C ILE A 351 -61.83 -24.25 26.19
N GLN A 352 -62.95 -23.61 25.83
CA GLN A 352 -63.28 -23.35 24.43
C GLN A 352 -62.22 -22.50 23.72
N LYS A 353 -61.64 -21.53 24.43
CA LYS A 353 -60.57 -20.68 23.91
C LYS A 353 -59.27 -21.48 23.69
N ILE A 354 -58.86 -22.31 24.64
CA ILE A 354 -57.66 -23.16 24.50
C ILE A 354 -57.87 -24.20 23.38
N GLU A 355 -59.05 -24.80 23.26
CA GLU A 355 -59.38 -25.72 22.16
C GLU A 355 -59.33 -25.02 20.78
N LYS A 356 -59.66 -23.73 20.70
CA LYS A 356 -59.47 -22.93 19.49
C LYS A 356 -57.97 -22.70 19.21
N LEU A 357 -57.20 -22.27 20.22
CA LEU A 357 -55.75 -22.07 20.09
C LEU A 357 -55.02 -23.36 19.71
N MET A 358 -55.48 -24.51 20.19
CA MET A 358 -54.91 -25.82 19.85
C MET A 358 -55.12 -26.18 18.38
N ARG A 359 -56.29 -25.86 17.80
CA ARG A 359 -56.55 -26.03 16.36
C ARG A 359 -55.67 -25.12 15.51
N GLU A 360 -55.58 -23.84 15.88
CA GLU A 360 -54.68 -22.90 15.20
C GLU A 360 -53.22 -23.36 15.28
N LEU A 361 -52.78 -23.91 16.41
CA LEU A 361 -51.45 -24.49 16.57
C LEU A 361 -51.25 -25.70 15.64
N GLU A 362 -52.22 -26.60 15.54
CA GLU A 362 -52.16 -27.75 14.64
C GLU A 362 -52.04 -27.35 13.17
N ASP A 363 -52.77 -26.32 12.73
CA ASP A 363 -52.66 -25.76 11.38
C ASP A 363 -51.24 -25.24 11.12
N THR A 364 -50.68 -24.44 12.04
CA THR A 364 -49.30 -23.94 11.91
C THR A 364 -48.24 -25.05 11.89
N VAL A 365 -48.44 -26.12 12.67
CA VAL A 365 -47.55 -27.29 12.67
C VAL A 365 -47.62 -28.03 11.34
N SER A 366 -48.82 -28.14 10.74
CA SER A 366 -48.99 -28.73 9.42
C SER A 366 -48.26 -27.94 8.33
N ASP A 367 -48.40 -26.61 8.34
CA ASP A 367 -47.72 -25.72 7.38
C ASP A 367 -46.19 -25.83 7.49
N LEU A 368 -45.66 -25.81 8.71
CA LEU A 368 -44.22 -25.95 8.96
C LEU A 368 -43.68 -27.31 8.53
N ARG A 369 -44.45 -28.40 8.70
CA ARG A 369 -44.05 -29.73 8.22
C ARG A 369 -43.99 -29.79 6.70
N ALA A 370 -44.97 -29.20 6.01
CA ALA A 370 -44.97 -29.11 4.55
C ALA A 370 -43.78 -28.26 4.04
N GLU A 371 -43.46 -27.15 4.71
CA GLU A 371 -42.28 -26.35 4.42
C GLU A 371 -40.98 -27.16 4.59
N ALA A 372 -40.85 -27.91 5.70
CA ALA A 372 -39.68 -28.75 5.97
C ALA A 372 -39.48 -29.85 4.90
N GLU A 373 -40.55 -30.49 4.44
CA GLU A 373 -40.48 -31.47 3.34
C GLU A 373 -40.00 -30.81 2.03
N GLY A 374 -40.55 -29.65 1.68
CA GLY A 374 -40.14 -28.88 0.51
C GLY A 374 -38.67 -28.46 0.56
N LEU A 375 -38.21 -27.99 1.72
CA LEU A 375 -36.80 -27.64 1.95
C LEU A 375 -35.89 -28.87 1.86
N GLY A 376 -36.32 -30.02 2.37
CA GLY A 376 -35.57 -31.27 2.26
C GLY A 376 -35.31 -31.69 0.81
N VAL A 377 -36.32 -31.59 -0.07
CA VAL A 377 -36.18 -31.84 -1.51
C VAL A 377 -35.23 -30.82 -2.16
N ALA A 378 -35.37 -29.54 -1.83
CA ALA A 378 -34.51 -28.49 -2.37
C ALA A 378 -33.04 -28.65 -1.96
N ILE A 379 -32.77 -29.05 -0.72
CA ILE A 379 -31.41 -29.33 -0.22
C ILE A 379 -30.79 -30.49 -1.02
N ALA A 380 -31.53 -31.59 -1.24
CA ALA A 380 -31.04 -32.73 -2.00
C ALA A 380 -30.71 -32.38 -3.47
N GLN A 381 -31.50 -31.49 -4.08
CA GLN A 381 -31.21 -30.95 -5.41
C GLN A 381 -29.90 -30.14 -5.40
N LYS A 382 -29.73 -29.24 -4.42
CA LYS A 382 -28.50 -28.42 -4.31
C LYS A 382 -27.26 -29.23 -3.99
N ASP A 383 -27.39 -30.32 -3.22
CA ASP A 383 -26.31 -31.29 -3.01
C ASP A 383 -25.89 -31.95 -4.33
N THR A 384 -26.86 -32.28 -5.18
CA THR A 384 -26.60 -32.84 -6.51
C THR A 384 -25.90 -31.81 -7.42
N ASP A 385 -26.36 -30.56 -7.41
CA ASP A 385 -25.73 -29.47 -8.16
C ASP A 385 -24.26 -29.28 -7.72
N CYS A 386 -23.98 -29.29 -6.41
CA CYS A 386 -22.61 -29.17 -5.88
C CYS A 386 -21.71 -30.30 -6.39
N GLN A 387 -22.20 -31.55 -6.37
CA GLN A 387 -21.45 -32.71 -6.87
C GLN A 387 -21.17 -32.63 -8.37
N GLN A 388 -22.13 -32.12 -9.16
CA GLN A 388 -21.93 -31.90 -10.59
C GLN A 388 -20.84 -30.86 -10.86
N TRP A 389 -20.86 -29.74 -10.13
CA TRP A 389 -19.84 -28.71 -10.27
C TRP A 389 -18.45 -29.17 -9.79
N ASP A 390 -18.39 -29.97 -8.73
CA ASP A 390 -17.12 -30.58 -8.28
C ASP A 390 -16.54 -31.55 -9.34
N ALA A 391 -17.38 -32.33 -10.01
CA ALA A 391 -16.95 -33.19 -11.11
C ALA A 391 -16.43 -32.38 -12.31
N GLU A 392 -17.10 -31.27 -12.66
CA GLU A 392 -16.65 -30.38 -13.74
C GLU A 392 -15.31 -29.71 -13.40
N ILE A 393 -15.14 -29.22 -12.16
CA ILE A 393 -13.88 -28.64 -11.67
C ILE A 393 -12.74 -29.66 -11.78
N GLN A 394 -12.96 -30.91 -11.32
CA GLN A 394 -11.94 -31.95 -11.38
C GLN A 394 -11.54 -32.26 -12.83
N LYS A 395 -12.50 -32.31 -13.75
CA LYS A 395 -12.27 -32.55 -15.18
C LYS A 395 -11.41 -31.44 -15.80
N THR A 396 -11.74 -30.18 -15.54
CA THR A 396 -10.96 -29.02 -16.05
C THR A 396 -9.55 -28.98 -15.46
N MET A 397 -9.39 -29.34 -14.18
CA MET A 397 -8.08 -29.31 -13.51
C MET A 397 -7.12 -30.42 -13.95
N THR A 398 -7.63 -31.62 -14.26
CA THR A 398 -6.77 -32.78 -14.53
C THR A 398 -6.27 -32.86 -15.97
N ILE A 399 -7.05 -32.39 -16.96
CA ILE A 399 -6.76 -32.66 -18.37
C ILE A 399 -6.13 -31.44 -19.07
N ASP A 400 -6.56 -30.22 -18.76
CA ASP A 400 -6.22 -29.04 -19.56
C ASP A 400 -5.17 -28.13 -18.95
N VAL A 401 -5.26 -27.80 -17.66
CA VAL A 401 -4.44 -26.70 -17.13
C VAL A 401 -2.96 -27.09 -16.97
N ARG A 402 -2.67 -28.26 -16.40
CA ARG A 402 -1.29 -28.67 -16.09
C ARG A 402 -0.45 -29.00 -17.33
N SER A 403 -1.05 -29.69 -18.30
CA SER A 403 -0.41 -30.05 -19.57
C SER A 403 -0.20 -28.83 -20.48
N GLN A 404 -1.15 -27.89 -20.47
CA GLN A 404 -1.03 -26.66 -21.24
C GLN A 404 -0.05 -25.67 -20.60
N GLN A 405 0.06 -25.62 -19.26
CA GLN A 405 1.06 -24.79 -18.57
C GLN A 405 2.49 -25.24 -18.84
N SER A 406 2.77 -26.56 -18.84
CA SER A 406 4.11 -27.06 -19.17
C SER A 406 4.46 -26.77 -20.63
N SER A 407 3.54 -27.02 -21.56
CA SER A 407 3.74 -26.72 -22.98
C SER A 407 3.93 -25.21 -23.24
N PHE A 408 3.20 -24.35 -22.51
CA PHE A 408 3.39 -22.90 -22.60
C PHE A 408 4.76 -22.46 -22.08
N ALA A 409 5.22 -23.01 -20.96
CA ALA A 409 6.55 -22.73 -20.43
C ALA A 409 7.65 -23.14 -21.41
N GLU A 410 7.53 -24.31 -22.04
CA GLU A 410 8.46 -24.78 -23.08
C GLU A 410 8.51 -23.83 -24.29
N LEU A 411 7.35 -23.34 -24.75
CA LEU A 411 7.28 -22.38 -25.86
C LEU A 411 7.92 -21.03 -25.50
N VAL A 412 7.69 -20.53 -24.28
CA VAL A 412 8.29 -19.28 -23.80
C VAL A 412 9.81 -19.41 -23.65
N GLU A 413 10.29 -20.54 -23.14
CA GLU A 413 11.73 -20.83 -23.03
C GLU A 413 12.39 -20.95 -24.41
N ALA A 414 11.75 -21.65 -25.35
CA ALA A 414 12.20 -21.75 -26.73
C ALA A 414 12.29 -20.37 -27.38
N ARG A 415 11.26 -19.52 -27.23
CA ARG A 415 11.25 -18.14 -27.72
C ARG A 415 12.37 -17.31 -27.10
N ALA A 416 12.57 -17.39 -25.79
CA ALA A 416 13.63 -16.66 -25.10
C ALA A 416 15.03 -17.08 -25.58
N SER A 417 15.23 -18.37 -25.89
CA SER A 417 16.49 -18.88 -26.44
C SER A 417 16.77 -18.31 -27.84
N ILE A 418 15.75 -18.23 -28.69
CA ILE A 418 15.87 -17.71 -30.06
C ILE A 418 16.01 -16.18 -30.06
N GLN A 419 15.29 -15.46 -29.19
CA GLN A 419 15.43 -14.02 -29.01
C GLN A 419 16.86 -13.65 -28.59
N LYS A 420 17.46 -14.38 -27.64
CA LYS A 420 18.87 -14.15 -27.25
C LYS A 420 19.82 -14.24 -28.44
N ARG A 421 19.57 -15.17 -29.37
CA ARG A 421 20.35 -15.33 -30.60
C ARG A 421 20.10 -14.17 -31.57
N ALA A 422 18.86 -13.73 -31.72
CA ALA A 422 18.51 -12.57 -32.54
C ALA A 422 19.13 -11.26 -32.01
N ASP A 423 19.19 -11.08 -30.69
CA ASP A 423 19.79 -9.92 -30.02
C ASP A 423 21.30 -9.81 -30.30
N LEU A 424 22.00 -10.94 -30.53
CA LEU A 424 23.41 -10.93 -30.94
C LEU A 424 23.60 -10.26 -32.31
N PHE A 425 22.68 -10.47 -33.26
CA PHE A 425 22.71 -9.81 -34.57
C PHE A 425 22.47 -8.29 -34.44
N GLU A 426 21.49 -7.88 -33.63
CA GLU A 426 21.22 -6.45 -33.42
C GLU A 426 22.39 -5.75 -32.71
N ARG A 427 23.02 -6.43 -31.75
CA ARG A 427 24.22 -5.93 -31.05
C ARG A 427 25.42 -5.82 -31.99
N HIS A 428 25.57 -6.77 -32.91
CA HIS A 428 26.60 -6.73 -33.94
C HIS A 428 26.40 -5.53 -34.89
N GLU A 429 25.18 -5.30 -35.41
CA GLU A 429 24.87 -4.15 -36.27
C GLU A 429 25.13 -2.80 -35.57
N LYS A 430 24.65 -2.63 -34.33
CA LYS A 430 24.88 -1.39 -33.55
C LYS A 430 26.37 -1.11 -33.32
N LEU A 431 27.17 -2.15 -33.12
CA LEU A 431 28.63 -2.01 -32.97
C LEU A 431 29.30 -1.67 -34.31
N GLN A 432 28.81 -2.18 -35.44
CA GLN A 432 29.28 -1.81 -36.77
C GLN A 432 28.94 -0.35 -37.12
N GLU A 433 27.72 0.12 -36.86
CA GLU A 433 27.35 1.53 -37.04
C GLU A 433 28.17 2.47 -36.15
N ARG A 434 28.43 2.03 -34.91
CA ARG A 434 29.27 2.77 -33.97
C ARG A 434 30.75 2.79 -34.41
N LYS A 435 31.23 1.75 -35.09
CA LYS A 435 32.56 1.72 -35.70
C LYS A 435 32.63 2.70 -36.88
N ALA A 436 31.66 2.68 -37.78
CA ALA A 436 31.62 3.56 -38.95
C ALA A 436 31.59 5.04 -38.55
N SER A 437 30.79 5.41 -37.56
CA SER A 437 30.73 6.78 -37.03
C SER A 437 32.01 7.24 -36.31
N LEU A 438 32.86 6.31 -35.85
CA LEU A 438 34.15 6.61 -35.22
C LEU A 438 35.31 6.71 -36.23
N GLN A 439 35.18 6.11 -37.42
CA GLN A 439 36.22 6.10 -38.46
C GLN A 439 36.28 7.40 -39.28
N ASP A 440 35.19 8.18 -39.34
CA ASP A 440 35.05 9.38 -40.19
C ASP A 440 35.71 10.66 -39.63
N VAL A 441 36.30 10.61 -38.43
CA VAL A 441 36.73 11.81 -37.66
C VAL A 441 38.25 11.83 -37.40
N ALA A 442 39.03 11.06 -38.15
CA ALA A 442 40.45 10.83 -37.86
C ALA A 442 41.41 11.79 -38.60
N GLU A 443 41.44 13.08 -38.23
CA GLU A 443 42.62 13.92 -38.52
C GLU A 443 42.82 15.00 -37.43
N SER A 444 44.02 14.99 -36.84
CA SER A 444 44.66 16.00 -35.97
C SER A 444 44.39 16.00 -34.44
N ALA A 445 45.49 16.24 -33.72
CA ALA A 445 45.73 16.11 -32.27
C ALA A 445 44.97 17.16 -31.42
N SER A 446 44.88 17.16 -30.07
CA SER A 446 45.68 16.62 -28.96
C SER A 446 44.86 16.67 -27.64
N ARG A 447 45.42 16.19 -26.51
CA ARG A 447 44.73 15.87 -25.24
C ARG A 447 44.37 17.07 -24.34
N GLY A 448 43.11 17.11 -23.88
CA GLY A 448 42.64 17.86 -22.70
C GLY A 448 42.23 16.93 -21.54
N GLU A 449 42.45 17.38 -20.30
CA GLU A 449 42.33 16.61 -19.06
C GLU A 449 40.89 16.64 -18.49
N ARG A 450 40.36 15.50 -18.01
CA ARG A 450 38.97 15.37 -17.52
C ARG A 450 38.76 16.09 -16.18
N VAL A 451 37.74 16.96 -16.10
CA VAL A 451 37.31 17.59 -14.84
C VAL A 451 36.53 16.58 -13.99
N ARG A 452 37.09 16.15 -12.86
CA ARG A 452 36.42 15.23 -11.93
C ARG A 452 35.78 16.01 -10.78
N SER A 453 34.44 16.00 -10.69
CA SER A 453 33.74 16.38 -9.47
C SER A 453 33.93 15.27 -8.44
N TRP A 454 34.64 15.56 -7.35
CA TRP A 454 34.96 14.59 -6.30
C TRP A 454 34.58 15.16 -4.93
N ILE A 455 33.96 14.32 -4.09
CA ILE A 455 33.67 14.65 -2.70
C ILE A 455 34.97 14.47 -1.91
N PRO A 456 35.50 15.51 -1.23
CA PRO A 456 36.72 15.41 -0.45
C PRO A 456 36.71 14.24 0.55
N ASP A 457 37.85 13.57 0.72
CA ASP A 457 37.98 12.36 1.55
C ASP A 457 37.62 12.64 3.00
N THR A 458 38.02 13.83 3.48
CA THR A 458 37.69 14.32 4.81
C THR A 458 36.17 14.45 5.01
N VAL A 459 35.46 14.94 3.99
CA VAL A 459 34.00 15.13 4.00
C VAL A 459 33.28 13.79 3.87
N ALA A 460 33.72 12.92 2.96
CA ALA A 460 33.18 11.57 2.80
C ALA A 460 33.36 10.72 4.07
N HIS A 461 34.53 10.83 4.72
CA HIS A 461 34.78 10.18 6.00
C HIS A 461 33.89 10.74 7.10
N ALA A 462 33.74 12.07 7.19
CA ALA A 462 32.88 12.69 8.19
C ALA A 462 31.39 12.28 8.01
N LEU A 463 30.90 12.16 6.76
CA LEU A 463 29.57 11.64 6.48
C LEU A 463 29.44 10.17 6.87
N SER A 464 30.47 9.36 6.59
CA SER A 464 30.52 7.95 6.99
C SER A 464 30.46 7.78 8.52
N MET A 465 31.16 8.65 9.26
CA MET A 465 31.10 8.67 10.73
C MET A 465 29.73 9.07 11.24
N LYS A 466 29.07 10.04 10.58
CA LYS A 466 27.70 10.45 10.93
C LYS A 466 26.72 9.28 10.71
N LEU A 467 26.80 8.61 9.56
CA LEU A 467 26.01 7.42 9.27
C LEU A 467 26.27 6.28 10.27
N SER A 468 27.52 6.05 10.64
CA SER A 468 27.90 5.08 11.68
C SER A 468 27.22 5.40 13.03
N SER A 469 27.18 6.68 13.42
CA SER A 469 26.53 7.14 14.65
C SER A 469 25.02 6.89 14.63
N VAL A 470 24.35 7.21 13.52
CA VAL A 470 22.90 6.98 13.35
C VAL A 470 22.59 5.49 13.46
N LEU A 471 23.31 4.64 12.72
CA LEU A 471 23.10 3.18 12.73
C LEU A 471 23.35 2.55 14.11
N LYS A 472 24.39 3.00 14.82
CA LYS A 472 24.65 2.54 16.20
C LYS A 472 23.54 2.94 17.17
N SER A 473 23.01 4.16 17.01
CA SER A 473 21.92 4.65 17.85
C SER A 473 20.64 3.83 17.65
N TRP A 474 20.38 3.41 16.41
CA TRP A 474 19.26 2.50 16.08
C TRP A 474 19.51 1.03 16.45
N ASN A 475 20.67 0.71 17.04
CA ASN A 475 21.10 -0.67 17.31
C ASN A 475 21.07 -1.57 16.06
N PHE A 476 21.55 -1.04 14.92
CA PHE A 476 21.66 -1.81 13.69
C PHE A 476 22.63 -3.00 13.86
N PRO A 477 22.33 -4.19 13.28
CA PRO A 477 23.17 -5.37 13.43
C PRO A 477 24.62 -5.16 12.97
N GLY A 478 25.58 -5.49 13.84
CA GLY A 478 27.02 -5.43 13.56
C GLY A 478 27.74 -4.32 14.35
N ALA A 479 28.97 -4.01 13.93
CA ALA A 479 29.79 -2.98 14.56
C ALA A 479 29.53 -1.58 13.95
N CYS A 480 28.77 -1.53 12.85
CA CYS A 480 28.42 -0.31 12.13
C CYS A 480 29.66 0.49 11.69
N HIS A 481 30.72 -0.19 11.26
CA HIS A 481 31.86 0.44 10.61
C HIS A 481 31.47 0.82 9.18
N VAL A 482 31.35 2.12 8.94
CA VAL A 482 30.88 2.66 7.67
C VAL A 482 32.03 3.30 6.91
N HIS A 483 32.12 3.00 5.62
CA HIS A 483 33.05 3.62 4.68
C HIS A 483 32.34 4.00 3.39
N PHE A 484 32.53 5.23 2.93
CA PHE A 484 32.02 5.68 1.63
C PHE A 484 32.92 5.22 0.48
N ASP A 485 32.39 4.36 -0.39
CA ASP A 485 33.08 3.89 -1.58
C ASP A 485 32.82 4.83 -2.76
N LYS A 486 33.87 5.52 -3.20
CA LYS A 486 33.84 6.49 -4.32
C LYS A 486 33.52 5.85 -5.66
N THR A 487 33.82 4.56 -5.83
CA THR A 487 33.64 3.88 -7.12
C THR A 487 32.17 3.56 -7.36
N THR A 488 31.51 3.01 -6.34
CA THR A 488 30.08 2.69 -6.35
C THR A 488 29.20 3.88 -5.96
N ILE A 489 29.78 4.92 -5.36
CA ILE A 489 29.08 6.10 -4.81
C ILE A 489 28.08 5.63 -3.74
N ASP A 490 28.43 4.62 -2.96
CA ASP A 490 27.57 4.05 -1.93
C ASP A 490 28.41 3.72 -0.70
N PHE A 491 27.77 3.21 0.34
CA PHE A 491 28.41 2.88 1.59
C PHE A 491 28.70 1.37 1.70
N VAL A 492 29.84 1.06 2.28
CA VAL A 492 30.22 -0.26 2.77
C VAL A 492 30.05 -0.26 4.27
N ILE A 493 29.26 -1.19 4.80
CA ILE A 493 28.94 -1.30 6.23
C ILE A 493 29.43 -2.67 6.71
N ASP A 494 30.36 -2.67 7.67
CA ASP A 494 31.01 -3.87 8.21
C ASP A 494 31.58 -4.78 7.10
N GLY A 495 32.25 -4.17 6.12
CA GLY A 495 32.87 -4.88 5.00
C GLY A 495 31.92 -5.36 3.89
N LYS A 496 30.60 -5.23 4.06
CA LYS A 496 29.61 -5.61 3.04
C LYS A 496 29.02 -4.36 2.37
N HIS A 497 29.04 -4.32 1.03
CA HIS A 497 28.37 -3.25 0.27
C HIS A 497 26.88 -3.23 0.60
N ARG A 498 26.32 -2.03 0.81
CA ARG A 498 24.90 -1.85 1.13
C ARG A 498 23.98 -2.52 0.09
N VAL A 499 24.28 -2.37 -1.20
CA VAL A 499 23.51 -2.98 -2.31
C VAL A 499 23.42 -4.50 -2.27
N ASN A 500 24.35 -5.18 -1.59
CA ASN A 500 24.42 -6.65 -1.50
C ASN A 500 23.70 -7.20 -0.26
N ARG A 501 23.02 -6.37 0.54
CA ARG A 501 22.25 -6.79 1.72
C ARG A 501 20.80 -7.13 1.37
N GLY A 502 20.11 -7.81 2.29
CA GLY A 502 18.67 -8.10 2.25
C GLY A 502 17.80 -6.86 1.98
N LYS A 503 16.55 -7.07 1.55
CA LYS A 503 15.65 -5.97 1.17
C LYS A 503 15.38 -5.03 2.33
N GLY A 504 15.19 -5.56 3.54
CA GLY A 504 14.95 -4.77 4.75
C GLY A 504 16.18 -4.00 5.20
N LEU A 505 17.33 -4.67 5.25
CA LEU A 505 18.60 -4.01 5.59
C LEU A 505 18.94 -2.88 4.60
N ARG A 506 18.57 -3.02 3.33
CA ARG A 506 18.76 -1.95 2.32
C ARG A 506 17.84 -0.76 2.53
N ALA A 507 16.58 -0.98 2.92
CA ALA A 507 15.63 0.10 3.19
C ALA A 507 16.07 0.94 4.39
N ILE A 508 16.38 0.30 5.51
CA ILE A 508 16.78 1.00 6.73
C ILE A 508 18.11 1.75 6.56
N THR A 509 19.07 1.16 5.85
CA THR A 509 20.35 1.83 5.58
C THR A 509 20.19 2.98 4.59
N HIS A 510 19.23 2.90 3.64
CA HIS A 510 18.89 4.03 2.77
C HIS A 510 18.25 5.17 3.59
N ALA A 511 17.28 4.87 4.46
CA ALA A 511 16.73 5.83 5.40
C ALA A 511 17.82 6.50 6.26
N ALA A 512 18.76 5.71 6.79
CA ALA A 512 19.88 6.20 7.57
C ALA A 512 20.77 7.16 6.78
N VAL A 513 21.02 6.90 5.48
CA VAL A 513 21.82 7.79 4.64
C VAL A 513 21.18 9.17 4.47
N ASN A 514 19.86 9.23 4.24
CA ASN A 514 19.17 10.51 4.06
C ASN A 514 19.03 11.29 5.37
N ILE A 515 18.77 10.60 6.48
CA ILE A 515 18.77 11.21 7.82
C ILE A 515 20.17 11.72 8.18
N ALA A 516 21.22 10.92 7.94
CA ALA A 516 22.59 11.34 8.16
C ALA A 516 22.98 12.54 7.28
N LEU A 517 22.51 12.61 6.02
CA LEU A 517 22.74 13.76 5.15
C LEU A 517 22.05 15.03 5.67
N LEU A 518 20.79 14.93 6.11
CA LEU A 518 20.07 16.04 6.73
C LEU A 518 20.83 16.55 7.96
N GLU A 519 21.15 15.66 8.90
CA GLU A 519 21.83 16.04 10.15
C GLU A 519 23.24 16.58 9.89
N PHE A 520 23.99 15.98 8.94
CA PHE A 520 25.31 16.46 8.54
C PHE A 520 25.26 17.90 8.04
N CYS A 521 24.24 18.24 7.23
CA CYS A 521 24.03 19.58 6.73
C CYS A 521 23.66 20.54 7.88
N GLN A 522 22.75 20.14 8.77
CA GLN A 522 22.30 20.96 9.89
C GLN A 522 23.44 21.29 10.87
N GLU A 523 24.23 20.29 11.28
CA GLU A 523 25.36 20.48 12.21
C GLU A 523 26.43 21.44 11.67
N ARG A 524 26.58 21.51 10.35
CA ARG A 524 27.55 22.39 9.68
C ARG A 524 26.95 23.69 9.14
N GLY A 525 25.66 23.92 9.34
CA GLY A 525 24.95 25.07 8.76
C GLY A 525 24.99 25.11 7.23
N LEU A 526 25.07 23.95 6.58
CA LEU A 526 25.04 23.81 5.13
C LEU A 526 23.58 23.80 4.64
N PRO A 527 23.32 24.28 3.41
CA PRO A 527 21.98 24.33 2.87
C PRO A 527 21.42 22.92 2.63
N HIS A 528 20.17 22.70 3.05
CA HIS A 528 19.41 21.47 2.82
C HIS A 528 17.91 21.84 2.76
N PRO A 529 17.04 21.11 2.03
CA PRO A 529 15.59 21.37 2.04
C PRO A 529 14.96 21.43 3.42
N GLY A 530 15.55 20.75 4.41
CA GLY A 530 15.15 20.79 5.81
C GLY A 530 14.06 19.78 6.19
N PHE A 531 13.55 19.02 5.22
CA PHE A 531 12.66 17.90 5.46
C PHE A 531 13.15 16.63 4.77
N VAL A 532 12.73 15.47 5.28
CA VAL A 532 12.91 14.15 4.65
C VAL A 532 11.60 13.37 4.73
N LEU A 533 11.14 12.81 3.60
CA LEU A 533 9.99 11.91 3.50
C LEU A 533 10.49 10.52 3.14
N LEU A 534 10.16 9.53 3.97
CA LEU A 534 10.54 8.13 3.79
C LEU A 534 9.29 7.27 3.71
N ASP A 535 9.11 6.59 2.58
CA ASP A 535 8.03 5.63 2.37
C ASP A 535 8.52 4.20 2.57
N SER A 536 7.94 3.54 3.57
CA SER A 536 8.16 2.14 3.96
C SER A 536 9.62 1.80 4.36
N PRO A 537 10.30 2.59 5.22
CA PRO A 537 11.68 2.32 5.65
C PRO A 537 11.82 1.06 6.52
N LEU A 538 10.74 0.55 7.11
CA LEU A 538 10.76 -0.57 8.07
C LEU A 538 10.01 -1.83 7.57
N LEU A 539 9.57 -1.86 6.32
CA LEU A 539 8.69 -2.92 5.78
C LEU A 539 9.23 -4.35 5.98
N ALA A 540 10.51 -4.58 5.67
CA ALA A 540 11.11 -5.92 5.74
C ALA A 540 11.63 -6.32 7.13
N TYR A 541 11.48 -5.45 8.14
CA TYR A 541 11.56 -5.86 9.55
C TYR A 541 10.46 -6.87 9.91
N PHE A 542 9.31 -6.76 9.25
CA PHE A 542 8.11 -7.54 9.58
C PHE A 542 7.82 -8.67 8.57
N LYS A 543 8.25 -8.50 7.31
CA LYS A 543 8.23 -9.54 6.28
C LYS A 543 9.64 -9.77 5.76
N PRO A 544 10.49 -10.47 6.54
CA PRO A 544 11.85 -10.74 6.09
C PRO A 544 11.82 -11.64 4.86
N GLU A 545 12.47 -11.19 3.78
CA GLU A 545 12.63 -11.96 2.55
C GLU A 545 14.11 -12.33 2.40
N GLY A 546 14.50 -13.44 3.05
CA GLY A 546 15.85 -14.02 2.97
C GLY A 546 16.65 -14.00 4.28
N ASP A 547 17.74 -14.76 4.31
CA ASP A 547 18.57 -15.03 5.50
C ASP A 547 19.10 -13.77 6.21
N ASP A 548 19.43 -12.73 5.43
CA ASP A 548 19.91 -11.44 5.95
C ASP A 548 18.82 -10.65 6.71
N ASP A 549 17.55 -10.76 6.30
CA ASP A 549 16.45 -10.01 6.92
C ASP A 549 15.99 -10.66 8.25
N TYR A 550 16.27 -11.96 8.47
CA TYR A 550 16.04 -12.62 9.78
C TYR A 550 16.89 -12.02 10.91
N GLN A 551 18.02 -11.36 10.61
CA GLN A 551 18.83 -10.65 11.60
C GLN A 551 18.10 -9.46 12.24
N LEU A 552 17.04 -8.98 11.60
CA LEU A 552 16.20 -7.89 12.11
C LEU A 552 15.12 -8.41 13.08
N GLN A 553 14.73 -9.69 13.00
CA GLN A 553 13.70 -10.25 13.88
C GLN A 553 14.17 -10.30 15.35
N GLY A 554 13.37 -9.71 16.24
CA GLY A 554 13.63 -9.70 17.68
C GLY A 554 14.61 -8.63 18.18
N THR A 555 15.00 -7.68 17.32
CA THR A 555 15.79 -6.50 17.75
C THR A 555 14.88 -5.39 18.31
N ASP A 556 15.46 -4.38 18.96
CA ASP A 556 14.78 -3.15 19.41
C ASP A 556 14.89 -2.02 18.39
N LEU A 557 15.36 -2.32 17.16
CA LEU A 557 15.67 -1.33 16.13
C LEU A 557 14.49 -0.43 15.80
N LYS A 558 13.28 -0.98 15.69
CA LYS A 558 12.06 -0.21 15.40
C LYS A 558 11.82 0.86 16.46
N GLU A 559 11.94 0.49 17.73
CA GLU A 559 11.69 1.39 18.88
C GLU A 559 12.77 2.47 18.90
N ARG A 560 14.04 2.07 18.81
CA ARG A 560 15.17 3.01 18.77
C ARG A 560 15.15 3.94 17.57
N PHE A 561 14.67 3.48 16.41
CA PHE A 561 14.51 4.31 15.22
C PHE A 561 13.56 5.48 15.51
N TYR A 562 12.36 5.21 16.03
CA TYR A 562 11.40 6.28 16.35
C TYR A 562 11.86 7.14 17.54
N GLU A 563 12.44 6.54 18.58
CA GLU A 563 13.00 7.28 19.73
C GLU A 563 14.11 8.24 19.28
N TYR A 564 15.04 7.75 18.47
CA TYR A 564 16.13 8.56 17.93
C TYR A 564 15.59 9.76 17.16
N LEU A 565 14.63 9.53 16.27
CA LEU A 565 14.06 10.60 15.46
C LEU A 565 13.33 11.64 16.32
N ALA A 566 12.53 11.20 17.29
CA ALA A 566 11.82 12.09 18.20
C ALA A 566 12.77 12.94 19.07
N GLN A 567 13.93 12.39 19.46
CA GLN A 567 14.93 13.09 20.26
C GLN A 567 15.75 14.10 19.45
N HIS A 568 16.06 13.79 18.19
CA HIS A 568 16.98 14.60 17.37
C HIS A 568 16.27 15.58 16.42
N HIS A 569 14.98 15.35 16.12
CA HIS A 569 14.22 16.16 15.16
C HIS A 569 13.00 16.82 15.78
N GLY A 570 13.19 18.08 16.18
CA GLY A 570 12.13 18.95 16.72
C GLY A 570 11.69 20.02 15.71
N ARG A 571 11.75 21.29 16.10
CA ARG A 571 11.25 22.41 15.28
C ARG A 571 12.11 22.77 14.07
N ASP A 572 13.38 22.40 14.04
CA ASP A 572 14.35 22.81 13.01
C ASP A 572 14.49 21.83 11.83
N SER A 573 13.72 20.74 11.84
CA SER A 573 13.62 19.76 10.76
C SER A 573 12.24 19.15 10.71
N GLN A 574 11.92 18.52 9.58
CA GLN A 574 10.72 17.73 9.46
C GLN A 574 11.03 16.35 8.88
N ILE A 575 10.58 15.30 9.55
CA ILE A 575 10.67 13.94 9.04
C ILE A 575 9.25 13.42 8.86
N VAL A 576 8.94 12.89 7.68
CA VAL A 576 7.64 12.30 7.36
C VAL A 576 7.86 10.82 7.05
N ILE A 577 7.36 9.95 7.91
CA ILE A 577 7.44 8.50 7.73
C ILE A 577 6.08 8.00 7.31
N ILE A 578 6.05 7.25 6.22
CA ILE A 578 4.88 6.54 5.74
C ILE A 578 5.15 5.05 5.96
N GLU A 579 4.30 4.38 6.74
CA GLU A 579 4.50 2.98 7.11
C GLU A 579 3.16 2.26 7.29
N ASN A 580 3.09 0.93 7.21
CA ASN A 580 1.83 0.23 7.47
C ASN A 580 1.58 0.01 8.97
N GLN A 581 2.64 -0.24 9.73
CA GLN A 581 2.53 -0.55 11.16
C GLN A 581 2.63 0.69 12.05
N HIS A 582 1.93 0.63 13.18
CA HIS A 582 1.98 1.65 14.22
C HIS A 582 3.33 1.63 14.97
N PRO A 583 3.86 2.79 15.38
CA PRO A 583 4.94 2.86 16.35
C PRO A 583 4.46 2.32 17.72
N ALA A 584 5.39 2.12 18.65
CA ALA A 584 5.04 1.66 19.99
C ALA A 584 4.13 2.69 20.70
N PRO A 585 3.12 2.27 21.49
CA PRO A 585 2.20 3.18 22.19
C PRO A 585 2.90 4.22 23.07
N ALA A 586 4.07 3.87 23.61
CA ALA A 586 4.89 4.77 24.41
C ALA A 586 5.42 5.98 23.62
N LEU A 587 5.50 5.93 22.29
CA LEU A 587 6.04 7.00 21.45
C LEU A 587 4.96 7.88 20.81
N GLU A 588 3.68 7.53 20.94
CA GLU A 588 2.58 8.24 20.28
C GLU A 588 2.51 9.72 20.67
N HIS A 589 2.88 10.07 21.90
CA HIS A 589 2.84 11.45 22.40
C HIS A 589 4.01 12.32 21.92
N LEU A 590 5.06 11.71 21.37
CA LEU A 590 6.24 12.40 20.83
C LEU A 590 6.16 12.59 19.31
N LEU A 591 5.22 11.92 18.65
CA LEU A 591 5.11 11.83 17.20
C LEU A 591 3.81 12.46 16.72
N ALA A 592 3.84 13.22 15.63
CA ALA A 592 2.64 13.69 14.97
C ALA A 592 2.04 12.55 14.12
N MET A 593 1.13 11.77 14.70
CA MET A 593 0.56 10.59 14.04
C MET A 593 -0.72 10.88 13.27
N THR A 594 -0.83 10.30 12.07
CA THR A 594 -2.06 10.21 11.28
C THR A 594 -2.32 8.75 10.94
N VAL A 595 -3.48 8.22 11.34
CA VAL A 595 -3.84 6.81 11.13
C VAL A 595 -4.89 6.68 10.02
N PHE A 596 -4.60 5.86 9.02
CA PHE A 596 -5.54 5.44 7.98
C PHE A 596 -6.12 4.07 8.32
N THR A 597 -7.41 4.01 8.60
CA THR A 597 -8.07 2.82 9.15
C THR A 597 -8.55 1.84 8.08
N GLY A 598 -8.75 2.29 6.84
CA GLY A 598 -9.42 1.51 5.79
C GLY A 598 -10.88 1.16 6.12
N ASN A 599 -11.46 1.77 7.17
CA ASN A 599 -12.82 1.51 7.61
C ASN A 599 -13.62 2.82 7.64
N PRO A 600 -14.69 2.97 6.82
CA PRO A 600 -15.47 4.20 6.77
C PRO A 600 -16.23 4.49 8.08
N ALA A 601 -16.42 3.50 8.94
CA ALA A 601 -17.11 3.64 10.22
C ALA A 601 -16.18 4.00 11.40
N ASN A 602 -14.85 4.00 11.21
CA ASN A 602 -13.90 4.25 12.30
C ASN A 602 -12.71 5.09 11.82
N GLY A 603 -12.53 6.27 12.41
CA GLY A 603 -11.39 7.14 12.12
C GLY A 603 -11.33 7.63 10.67
N ARG A 604 -10.13 7.94 10.18
CA ARG A 604 -9.91 8.37 8.80
C ARG A 604 -9.69 7.16 7.90
N TYR A 605 -10.54 6.97 6.89
CA TYR A 605 -10.45 5.85 5.95
C TYR A 605 -9.08 5.78 5.24
N GLY A 606 -8.67 6.88 4.61
CA GLY A 606 -7.43 6.97 3.84
C GLY A 606 -7.08 8.41 3.46
N LEU A 607 -6.24 8.58 2.44
CA LEU A 607 -5.85 9.91 1.97
C LEU A 607 -7.00 10.66 1.30
N LEU A 608 -7.71 10.04 0.35
CA LEU A 608 -8.72 10.67 -0.53
C LEU A 608 -10.16 10.27 -0.24
#